data_AF-A0A812TJN6-F1
#
_entry.id   AF-A0A812TJN6-F1
#
_cell.length_a   1.000
_cell.length_b   1.000
_cell.length_c   1.000
_cell.angle_alpha   90.00
_cell.angle_beta   90.00
_cell.angle_gamma   90.00
#
_symmetry.space_group_name_H-M   'P 1'
#
loop_
_entity.id
_entity.type
_entity.pdbx_description
1 polymer ?
#
loop_
_entity_poly.entity_id
_entity_poly.type
_entity_poly.pdbx_seq_one_letter_code
_entity_poly.pdbx_strand_id
1 'polypeptide(L)'
;MRGTARSLGLQHAEVGVNSSHHELERTEGLTNAASCNFVYCAHHSHDRRCEHYRKCVQSRRRRRGRDVIPRHKYYCSLFHGYLTDPTVKFTGSEEIQEGWHRAEDWDWMWSAAKKGGCMLDGQGLQLGCALLCNPKCKRGQDQFHIHNKPLSPDGQTLQAYLHENVCSGVGWLQIPSYASYCRSRTKNYAKFFHHFPAVFSSVEDSGYFRDRGGITVWPVSQNFGCHQRGYVLMLSNCNIEKDIFPERLR
;
A
#
# COMPACT_ATOMS: atom_id res chain seq x y z
N MET A 1 47.66 -69.05 -17.47
CA MET A 1 48.52 -69.50 -16.36
C MET A 1 48.69 -68.34 -15.39
N ARG A 2 48.39 -68.55 -14.10
CA ARG A 2 48.81 -67.77 -12.91
C ARG A 2 48.31 -66.31 -12.85
N GLY A 3 47.80 -65.78 -11.76
CA GLY A 3 47.63 -66.27 -10.40
C GLY A 3 46.86 -65.23 -9.56
N THR A 4 46.26 -65.75 -8.50
CA THR A 4 45.59 -65.14 -7.34
C THR A 4 46.33 -63.98 -6.66
N ALA A 5 45.58 -63.06 -6.02
CA ALA A 5 45.71 -62.79 -4.57
C ALA A 5 44.60 -61.86 -4.05
N ARG A 6 44.03 -62.26 -2.91
CA ARG A 6 43.14 -61.50 -2.01
C ARG A 6 43.95 -60.44 -1.23
N SER A 7 43.27 -59.41 -0.69
CA SER A 7 42.98 -59.31 0.76
C SER A 7 42.97 -57.86 1.30
N LEU A 8 42.25 -57.75 2.43
CA LEU A 8 42.33 -56.77 3.53
C LEU A 8 41.44 -55.54 3.48
N GLY A 9 40.38 -55.62 4.29
CA GLY A 9 39.70 -54.48 4.86
C GLY A 9 40.51 -53.82 5.98
N LEU A 10 40.15 -52.57 6.26
CA LEU A 10 40.49 -51.83 7.47
C LEU A 10 39.24 -51.05 7.91
N GLN A 11 38.95 -51.19 9.20
CA GLN A 11 37.82 -50.62 9.94
C GLN A 11 38.09 -49.18 10.40
N HIS A 12 37.05 -48.57 10.99
CA HIS A 12 37.00 -47.34 11.81
C HIS A 12 36.97 -46.02 11.01
N ALA A 13 36.19 -44.99 11.35
CA ALA A 13 35.41 -44.69 12.55
C ALA A 13 34.24 -43.75 12.20
N GLU A 14 33.22 -43.77 13.06
CA GLU A 14 32.13 -42.81 13.13
C GLU A 14 32.65 -41.38 13.34
N VAL A 15 32.11 -40.43 12.59
CA VAL A 15 31.90 -39.05 13.06
C VAL A 15 30.52 -38.62 12.56
N GLY A 16 29.49 -39.06 13.27
CA GLY A 16 28.14 -38.50 13.16
C GLY A 16 28.09 -37.17 13.89
N VAL A 17 28.29 -36.07 13.17
CA VAL A 17 27.99 -34.72 13.68
C VAL A 17 26.68 -34.27 13.04
N ASN A 18 25.65 -34.27 13.88
CA ASN A 18 24.42 -33.53 13.70
C ASN A 18 24.72 -32.06 13.42
N SER A 19 24.26 -31.55 12.28
CA SER A 19 23.94 -30.14 12.07
C SER A 19 22.89 -30.11 10.96
N SER A 20 21.63 -30.17 11.34
CA SER A 20 20.75 -29.02 11.55
C SER A 20 20.23 -28.44 10.22
N HIS A 21 18.90 -28.36 10.14
CA HIS A 21 18.12 -27.64 9.14
C HIS A 21 18.16 -28.18 7.69
N HIS A 22 17.46 -29.29 7.48
CA HIS A 22 16.60 -29.41 6.30
C HIS A 22 15.47 -28.35 6.39
N GLU A 23 15.81 -27.07 6.20
CA GLU A 23 14.87 -26.08 5.66
C GLU A 23 14.94 -26.17 4.15
N LEU A 24 14.38 -27.27 3.63
CA LEU A 24 13.96 -27.36 2.24
C LEU A 24 13.06 -26.17 1.94
N GLU A 25 13.61 -25.21 1.20
CA GLU A 25 12.96 -24.60 0.05
C GLU A 25 11.49 -24.26 0.26
N ARG A 26 11.22 -23.35 1.20
CA ARG A 26 10.00 -22.56 1.18
C ARG A 26 10.18 -21.35 0.26
N THR A 27 10.54 -21.61 -0.99
CA THR A 27 10.20 -20.76 -2.13
C THR A 27 8.69 -20.89 -2.37
N GLU A 28 7.88 -20.50 -1.39
CA GLU A 28 6.46 -20.20 -1.60
C GLU A 28 6.41 -18.94 -2.47
N GLY A 29 6.42 -19.21 -3.77
CA GLY A 29 6.29 -18.23 -4.83
C GLY A 29 5.15 -17.26 -4.53
N LEU A 30 5.48 -15.98 -4.69
CA LEU A 30 4.60 -14.83 -4.78
C LEU A 30 3.65 -14.95 -6.00
N THR A 31 2.88 -16.03 -6.11
CA THR A 31 1.76 -16.18 -7.05
C THR A 31 0.45 -15.85 -6.34
N ASN A 32 0.43 -14.79 -5.54
CA ASN A 32 -0.82 -14.12 -5.20
C ASN A 32 -1.21 -13.24 -6.39
N ALA A 33 -1.62 -13.86 -7.49
CA ALA A 33 -2.55 -13.20 -8.39
C ALA A 33 -3.78 -12.88 -7.53
N ALA A 34 -3.91 -11.63 -7.10
CA ALA A 34 -5.14 -11.14 -6.49
C ALA A 34 -6.24 -11.42 -7.52
N SER A 35 -7.09 -12.42 -7.25
CA SER A 35 -8.30 -12.58 -8.03
C SER A 35 -9.03 -11.26 -7.94
N CYS A 36 -9.44 -10.65 -9.05
CA CYS A 36 -10.29 -9.45 -9.02
C CYS A 36 -11.66 -9.71 -8.36
N ASN A 37 -11.90 -10.94 -7.88
CA ASN A 37 -13.05 -11.37 -7.11
C ASN A 37 -12.94 -10.86 -5.67
N PHE A 38 -13.86 -9.98 -5.32
CA PHE A 38 -13.97 -9.40 -3.99
C PHE A 38 -14.39 -10.42 -2.93
N VAL A 39 -13.76 -10.38 -1.75
CA VAL A 39 -14.25 -11.03 -0.54
C VAL A 39 -14.78 -10.05 0.49
N TYR A 40 -16.03 -10.28 0.87
CA TYR A 40 -16.68 -9.48 1.91
C TYR A 40 -16.20 -9.88 3.31
N CYS A 41 -15.25 -9.12 3.83
CA CYS A 41 -14.54 -9.43 5.08
C CYS A 41 -15.43 -9.51 6.33
N ALA A 42 -16.61 -8.90 6.32
CA ALA A 42 -17.57 -9.05 7.42
C ALA A 42 -18.08 -10.49 7.57
N HIS A 43 -18.23 -11.23 6.48
CA HIS A 43 -18.69 -12.63 6.48
C HIS A 43 -17.55 -13.63 6.33
N HIS A 44 -16.39 -13.19 5.83
CA HIS A 44 -15.23 -14.03 5.54
C HIS A 44 -13.97 -13.56 6.27
N SER A 45 -14.10 -13.18 7.54
CA SER A 45 -12.99 -12.59 8.34
C SER A 45 -11.74 -13.47 8.48
N HIS A 46 -11.85 -14.76 8.18
CA HIS A 46 -10.75 -15.74 8.19
C HIS A 46 -10.00 -15.84 6.85
N ASP A 47 -10.53 -15.27 5.77
CA ASP A 47 -9.79 -15.17 4.50
C ASP A 47 -8.54 -14.29 4.71
N ARG A 48 -7.41 -14.71 4.16
CA ARG A 48 -6.12 -13.98 4.24
C ARG A 48 -6.22 -12.55 3.71
N ARG A 49 -7.13 -12.27 2.77
CA ARG A 49 -7.41 -10.94 2.21
C ARG A 49 -8.18 -10.03 3.19
N CYS A 50 -8.57 -10.55 4.34
CA CYS A 50 -9.34 -9.85 5.37
C CYS A 50 -8.56 -9.67 6.68
N GLU A 51 -7.23 -9.83 6.65
CA GLU A 51 -6.38 -9.68 7.81
C GLU A 51 -6.47 -8.27 8.44
N HIS A 52 -6.44 -7.21 7.62
CA HIS A 52 -6.56 -5.83 8.10
C HIS A 52 -7.90 -5.59 8.79
N TYR A 53 -9.00 -6.05 8.17
CA TYR A 53 -10.34 -6.02 8.76
C TYR A 53 -10.36 -6.74 10.11
N ARG A 54 -9.84 -7.97 10.17
CA ARG A 54 -9.81 -8.80 11.39
C ARG A 54 -9.02 -8.14 12.52
N LYS A 55 -7.81 -7.65 12.25
CA LYS A 55 -6.98 -6.92 13.22
C LYS A 55 -7.70 -5.68 13.76
N CYS A 56 -8.37 -4.96 12.87
CA CYS A 56 -9.11 -3.77 13.22
C CYS A 56 -10.33 -4.08 14.11
N VAL A 57 -11.17 -5.05 13.75
CA VAL A 57 -12.30 -5.50 14.59
C VAL A 57 -11.83 -6.00 15.96
N GLN A 58 -10.74 -6.78 16.01
CA GLN A 58 -10.16 -7.26 17.27
C GLN A 58 -9.69 -6.10 18.17
N SER A 59 -8.99 -5.11 17.59
CA SER A 59 -8.59 -3.89 18.31
C SER A 59 -9.79 -3.13 18.89
N ARG A 60 -10.88 -3.02 18.13
CA ARG A 60 -12.11 -2.36 18.60
C ARG A 60 -12.86 -3.15 19.67
N ARG A 61 -12.94 -4.49 19.57
CA ARG A 61 -13.54 -5.33 20.63
C ARG A 61 -12.84 -5.15 21.97
N ARG A 62 -11.51 -5.00 21.98
CA ARG A 62 -10.75 -4.67 23.19
C ARG A 62 -11.09 -3.28 23.76
N ARG A 63 -11.48 -2.32 22.92
CA ARG A 63 -11.86 -0.95 23.33
C ARG A 63 -13.34 -0.78 23.71
N ARG A 64 -14.23 -1.71 23.31
CA ARG A 64 -15.68 -1.69 23.60
C ARG A 64 -16.05 -1.80 25.08
N GLY A 65 -15.08 -2.05 25.97
CA GLY A 65 -15.28 -1.93 27.41
C GLY A 65 -15.21 -0.50 27.95
N ARG A 66 -14.94 0.54 27.13
CA ARG A 66 -14.73 1.91 27.65
C ARG A 66 -15.51 3.06 27.01
N ASP A 67 -15.91 3.09 25.74
CA ASP A 67 -16.70 4.24 25.21
C ASP A 67 -17.36 3.98 23.84
N VAL A 68 -18.50 4.66 23.59
CA VAL A 68 -19.16 4.77 22.28
C VAL A 68 -18.40 5.80 21.43
N ILE A 69 -17.61 5.32 20.48
CA ILE A 69 -16.80 6.17 19.59
C ILE A 69 -17.71 6.74 18.46
N PRO A 70 -17.66 8.04 18.07
CA PRO A 70 -18.43 8.68 16.97
C PRO A 70 -17.93 8.41 15.53
N ARG A 71 -18.81 8.36 14.50
CA ARG A 71 -18.58 7.82 13.12
C ARG A 71 -17.25 8.22 12.46
N HIS A 72 -16.82 9.47 12.63
CA HIS A 72 -15.57 10.00 12.07
C HIS A 72 -14.28 9.51 12.80
N LYS A 73 -14.41 8.74 13.88
CA LYS A 73 -13.33 8.05 14.60
C LYS A 73 -13.35 6.52 14.37
N TYR A 74 -14.03 6.05 13.32
CA TYR A 74 -14.26 4.61 13.08
C TYR A 74 -13.14 3.91 12.31
N TYR A 75 -12.11 4.62 11.87
CA TYR A 75 -10.96 3.99 11.26
C TYR A 75 -10.04 3.35 12.30
N CYS A 76 -9.48 2.19 11.99
CA CYS A 76 -8.32 1.67 12.70
C CYS A 76 -7.07 2.15 11.99
N SER A 77 -6.23 2.87 12.74
CA SER A 77 -4.80 2.88 12.46
C SER A 77 -4.24 1.52 12.89
N LEU A 78 -3.71 0.76 11.93
CA LEU A 78 -2.99 -0.48 12.18
C LEU A 78 -1.50 -0.17 12.32
N PHE A 79 -0.82 -0.93 13.17
CA PHE A 79 0.64 -0.96 13.23
C PHE A 79 1.20 -1.15 11.81
N HIS A 80 2.26 -0.41 11.44
CA HIS A 80 2.83 -0.27 10.07
C HIS A 80 2.15 0.72 9.11
N GLY A 81 1.39 1.67 9.65
CA GLY A 81 0.93 2.82 8.87
C GLY A 81 -0.23 2.51 7.94
N TYR A 82 -1.06 1.51 8.24
CA TYR A 82 -2.28 1.26 7.46
C TYR A 82 -3.49 1.89 8.14
N LEU A 83 -4.37 2.46 7.35
CA LEU A 83 -5.66 2.98 7.77
C LEU A 83 -6.78 2.22 7.09
N THR A 84 -7.63 1.57 7.88
CA THR A 84 -8.79 0.80 7.40
C THR A 84 -10.03 1.13 8.21
N ASP A 85 -11.20 1.20 7.56
CA ASP A 85 -12.49 1.27 8.26
C ASP A 85 -13.10 -0.13 8.31
N PRO A 86 -13.34 -0.72 9.50
CA PRO A 86 -13.95 -2.04 9.62
C PRO A 86 -15.48 -2.00 9.59
N THR A 87 -16.11 -0.82 9.51
CA THR A 87 -17.56 -0.70 9.68
C THR A 87 -18.33 -0.43 8.42
N VAL A 88 -17.65 -0.21 7.30
CA VAL A 88 -18.33 0.10 6.05
C VAL A 88 -17.85 -0.85 4.96
N LYS A 89 -18.83 -1.42 4.23
CA LYS A 89 -18.59 -2.23 3.03
C LYS A 89 -18.06 -1.28 1.96
N PHE A 90 -16.73 -1.19 1.88
CA PHE A 90 -16.05 -0.42 0.86
C PHE A 90 -14.75 -1.12 0.49
N THR A 91 -14.69 -1.45 -0.77
CA THR A 91 -13.63 -2.29 -1.31
C THR A 91 -12.53 -1.40 -1.84
N GLY A 92 -12.92 -0.31 -2.48
CA GLY A 92 -12.05 0.82 -2.72
C GLY A 92 -12.54 1.69 -3.83
N SER A 93 -11.56 2.30 -4.49
CA SER A 93 -11.73 3.33 -5.48
C SER A 93 -12.60 2.86 -6.68
N GLU A 94 -12.66 1.56 -6.94
CA GLU A 94 -13.52 0.94 -7.96
C GLU A 94 -15.03 1.14 -7.73
N GLU A 95 -15.52 1.15 -6.49
CA GLU A 95 -16.96 1.23 -6.21
C GLU A 95 -17.49 2.65 -6.42
N ILE A 96 -16.59 3.64 -6.34
CA ILE A 96 -16.88 5.02 -6.74
C ILE A 96 -16.99 5.09 -8.27
N GLN A 97 -16.06 4.47 -9.01
CA GLN A 97 -16.12 4.41 -10.48
C GLN A 97 -17.39 3.71 -10.99
N GLU A 98 -17.80 2.64 -10.32
CA GLU A 98 -18.99 1.85 -10.68
C GLU A 98 -20.30 2.53 -10.23
N GLY A 99 -20.23 3.68 -9.55
CA GLY A 99 -21.40 4.45 -9.09
C GLY A 99 -22.12 3.82 -7.89
N TRP A 100 -21.51 2.84 -7.22
CA TRP A 100 -22.08 2.18 -6.04
C TRP A 100 -21.98 3.07 -4.80
N HIS A 101 -21.00 3.98 -4.80
CA HIS A 101 -20.75 4.93 -3.73
C HIS A 101 -20.39 6.31 -4.30
N ARG A 102 -20.81 7.37 -3.60
CA ARG A 102 -20.45 8.75 -3.97
C ARG A 102 -19.07 9.09 -3.43
N ALA A 103 -18.22 9.73 -4.23
CA ALA A 103 -16.85 10.04 -3.84
C ALA A 103 -16.74 10.86 -2.53
N GLU A 104 -17.59 11.88 -2.39
CA GLU A 104 -17.62 12.79 -1.23
C GLU A 104 -17.88 12.07 0.11
N ASP A 105 -18.62 10.96 0.10
CA ASP A 105 -18.92 10.16 1.30
C ASP A 105 -17.68 9.44 1.85
N TRP A 106 -16.59 9.40 1.07
CA TRP A 106 -15.38 8.63 1.36
C TRP A 106 -14.11 9.47 1.49
N ASP A 107 -14.16 10.76 1.13
CA ASP A 107 -13.02 11.68 1.25
C ASP A 107 -12.51 11.85 2.68
N TRP A 108 -13.39 11.68 3.66
CA TRP A 108 -13.02 11.72 5.07
C TRP A 108 -11.97 10.65 5.43
N MET A 109 -11.93 9.51 4.73
CA MET A 109 -10.92 8.46 4.99
C MET A 109 -9.52 8.94 4.66
N TRP A 110 -9.36 9.71 3.58
CA TRP A 110 -8.08 10.32 3.22
C TRP A 110 -7.68 11.43 4.18
N SER A 111 -8.65 12.23 4.64
CA SER A 111 -8.42 13.24 5.68
C SER A 111 -8.00 12.61 7.02
N ALA A 112 -8.63 11.50 7.40
CA ALA A 112 -8.22 10.68 8.54
C ALA A 112 -6.81 10.11 8.34
N ALA A 113 -6.52 9.61 7.14
CA ALA A 113 -5.22 9.04 6.83
C ALA A 113 -4.09 10.08 6.89
N LYS A 114 -4.36 11.29 6.38
CA LYS A 114 -3.47 12.44 6.52
C LYS A 114 -3.11 12.70 7.98
N LYS A 115 -4.06 12.62 8.91
CA LYS A 115 -3.79 12.85 10.35
C LYS A 115 -2.94 11.75 10.99
N GLY A 116 -2.87 10.58 10.36
CA GLY A 116 -2.25 9.38 10.90
C GLY A 116 -0.76 9.50 11.19
N GLY A 117 -0.06 10.51 10.64
CA GLY A 117 1.34 10.75 10.95
C GLY A 117 2.23 9.66 10.35
N CYS A 118 3.30 10.01 9.68
CA CYS A 118 4.15 9.00 9.07
C CYS A 118 5.14 8.43 10.10
N MET A 119 4.60 7.70 11.08
CA MET A 119 5.25 7.06 12.25
C MET A 119 5.27 7.85 13.57
N LEU A 120 4.62 9.02 13.68
CA LEU A 120 4.36 9.70 14.97
C LEU A 120 2.92 10.23 15.01
N ASP A 121 2.14 9.79 16.01
CA ASP A 121 0.73 10.14 16.17
C ASP A 121 0.53 11.67 16.28
N GLY A 122 -0.42 12.20 15.50
CA GLY A 122 -0.94 13.57 15.67
C GLY A 122 -0.23 14.68 14.88
N GLN A 123 0.89 14.40 14.19
CA GLN A 123 1.61 15.44 13.43
C GLN A 123 1.21 15.56 11.94
N GLY A 124 0.30 14.71 11.48
CA GLY A 124 -0.18 14.72 10.09
C GLY A 124 0.85 14.19 9.07
N LEU A 125 0.48 14.20 7.78
CA LEU A 125 1.31 13.72 6.68
C LEU A 125 2.53 14.64 6.47
N GLN A 126 3.74 14.09 6.61
CA GLN A 126 5.02 14.82 6.58
C GLN A 126 5.80 14.60 5.28
N LEU A 127 6.70 15.52 4.95
CA LEU A 127 7.68 15.33 3.86
C LEU A 127 8.47 14.04 4.07
N GLY A 128 8.81 13.35 2.97
CA GLY A 128 9.42 12.03 3.04
C GLY A 128 8.43 10.89 3.26
N CYS A 129 7.12 11.15 3.18
CA CYS A 129 6.07 10.15 3.30
C CYS A 129 5.00 10.29 2.22
N ALA A 130 4.20 9.26 2.03
CA ALA A 130 3.04 9.31 1.14
C ALA A 130 1.86 8.51 1.68
N LEU A 131 0.67 8.91 1.25
CA LEU A 131 -0.52 8.09 1.33
C LEU A 131 -0.71 7.34 0.02
N LEU A 132 -1.06 6.06 0.05
CA LEU A 132 -1.31 5.25 -1.14
C LEU A 132 -2.54 4.37 -0.93
N CYS A 133 -3.39 4.22 -1.94
CA CYS A 133 -4.29 3.08 -2.06
C CYS A 133 -3.99 2.35 -3.37
N ASN A 134 -3.87 1.03 -3.31
CA ASN A 134 -3.58 0.21 -4.47
C ASN A 134 -4.85 -0.14 -5.28
N PRO A 135 -4.72 -0.39 -6.59
CA PRO A 135 -5.80 -0.93 -7.43
C PRO A 135 -6.42 -2.21 -6.87
N LYS A 136 -7.72 -2.45 -7.14
CA LYS A 136 -8.47 -3.67 -6.73
C LYS A 136 -7.72 -4.98 -6.99
N CYS A 137 -7.13 -5.14 -8.18
CA CYS A 137 -6.45 -6.39 -8.57
C CYS A 137 -4.95 -6.40 -8.23
N LYS A 138 -4.50 -5.42 -7.45
CA LYS A 138 -3.09 -5.22 -7.09
C LYS A 138 -2.85 -5.13 -5.59
N ARG A 139 -3.92 -5.04 -4.79
CA ARG A 139 -3.88 -5.06 -3.33
C ARG A 139 -3.99 -6.48 -2.80
N GLY A 140 -3.31 -6.74 -1.68
CA GLY A 140 -3.37 -8.03 -0.97
C GLY A 140 -4.54 -8.17 0.00
N GLN A 141 -5.36 -7.12 0.16
CA GLN A 141 -6.49 -7.08 1.09
C GLN A 141 -7.72 -6.51 0.39
N ASP A 142 -8.89 -7.12 0.62
CA ASP A 142 -10.14 -6.77 -0.05
C ASP A 142 -10.95 -5.69 0.67
N GLN A 143 -10.63 -5.43 1.95
CA GLN A 143 -11.11 -4.24 2.64
C GLN A 143 -10.28 -3.03 2.21
N PHE A 144 -10.95 -1.92 1.86
CA PHE A 144 -10.24 -0.69 1.53
C PHE A 144 -9.30 -0.27 2.67
N HIS A 145 -8.09 0.11 2.28
CA HIS A 145 -7.08 0.61 3.18
C HIS A 145 -6.17 1.61 2.47
N ILE A 146 -5.69 2.57 3.25
CA ILE A 146 -4.70 3.56 2.83
C ILE A 146 -3.39 3.23 3.54
N HIS A 147 -2.33 3.07 2.78
CA HIS A 147 -0.96 2.98 3.26
C HIS A 147 -0.51 4.40 3.58
N ASN A 148 0.13 4.60 4.73
CA ASN A 148 0.73 5.85 5.20
C ASN A 148 2.12 5.49 5.73
N LYS A 149 3.13 5.59 4.87
CA LYS A 149 4.47 5.03 5.11
C LYS A 149 5.57 6.02 4.71
N PRO A 150 6.75 5.92 5.34
CA PRO A 150 7.94 6.64 4.89
C PRO A 150 8.38 6.13 3.51
N LEU A 151 8.92 7.03 2.72
CA LEU A 151 9.37 6.74 1.36
C LEU A 151 10.69 5.97 1.34
N SER A 152 10.81 5.05 0.39
CA SER A 152 12.10 4.50 -0.06
C SER A 152 12.91 5.60 -0.78
N PRO A 153 14.22 5.38 -1.03
CA PRO A 153 15.01 6.28 -1.88
C PRO A 153 14.39 6.52 -3.27
N ASP A 154 13.84 5.48 -3.89
CA ASP A 154 13.14 5.58 -5.17
C ASP A 154 11.85 6.40 -5.06
N GLY A 155 11.11 6.23 -3.96
CA GLY A 155 9.93 7.05 -3.64
C GLY A 155 10.27 8.51 -3.42
N GLN A 156 11.39 8.82 -2.77
CA GLN A 156 11.88 10.20 -2.62
C GLN A 156 12.26 10.82 -3.96
N THR A 157 12.88 10.03 -4.84
CA THR A 157 13.25 10.48 -6.19
C THR A 157 12.00 10.75 -7.05
N LEU A 158 10.96 9.93 -6.93
CA LEU A 158 9.65 10.22 -7.53
C LEU A 158 9.00 11.47 -6.94
N GLN A 159 9.05 11.65 -5.62
CA GLN A 159 8.52 12.84 -4.97
C GLN A 159 9.21 14.13 -5.48
N ALA A 160 10.53 14.10 -5.67
CA ALA A 160 11.27 15.20 -6.27
C ALA A 160 10.84 15.46 -7.72
N TYR A 161 10.72 14.42 -8.54
CA TYR A 161 10.22 14.54 -9.90
C TYR A 161 8.82 15.18 -9.96
N LEU A 162 7.89 14.70 -9.12
CA LEU A 162 6.53 15.24 -9.01
C LEU A 162 6.55 16.70 -8.59
N HIS A 163 7.40 17.06 -7.63
CA HIS A 163 7.55 18.45 -7.20
C HIS A 163 8.00 19.34 -8.37
N GLU A 164 9.08 18.97 -9.07
CA GLU A 164 9.64 19.78 -10.15
C GLU A 164 8.69 19.94 -11.35
N ASN A 165 7.94 18.88 -11.68
CA ASN A 165 7.18 18.82 -12.94
C ASN A 165 5.69 19.08 -12.78
N VAL A 166 5.12 18.94 -11.58
CA VAL A 166 3.67 19.05 -11.35
C VAL A 166 3.29 20.33 -10.61
N CYS A 167 4.14 20.85 -9.71
CA CYS A 167 3.79 22.00 -8.88
C CYS A 167 3.52 23.30 -9.65
N SER A 168 4.15 23.48 -10.82
CA SER A 168 3.96 24.66 -11.68
C SER A 168 2.85 24.51 -12.72
N GLY A 169 2.31 23.30 -12.90
CA GLY A 169 1.31 23.01 -13.92
C GLY A 169 -0.11 23.33 -13.49
N VAL A 170 -0.94 23.72 -14.46
CA VAL A 170 -2.38 23.92 -14.26
C VAL A 170 -3.13 22.63 -14.59
N GLY A 171 -3.87 22.11 -13.62
CA GLY A 171 -4.72 20.93 -13.81
C GLY A 171 -3.99 19.60 -13.70
N TRP A 172 -4.55 18.57 -14.35
CA TRP A 172 -3.99 17.22 -14.35
C TRP A 172 -2.96 17.08 -15.46
N LEU A 173 -1.72 16.76 -15.07
CA LEU A 173 -0.60 16.56 -15.98
C LEU A 173 -0.34 15.07 -16.15
N GLN A 174 -0.10 14.63 -17.38
CA GLN A 174 0.38 13.29 -17.63
C GLN A 174 1.85 13.20 -17.21
N ILE A 175 2.20 12.22 -16.39
CA ILE A 175 3.57 11.98 -15.95
C ILE A 175 4.10 10.67 -16.55
N PRO A 176 5.43 10.56 -16.79
CA PRO A 176 6.06 9.34 -17.24
C PRO A 176 5.77 8.17 -16.31
N SER A 177 5.84 6.96 -16.86
CA SER A 177 5.81 5.77 -16.03
C SER A 177 7.15 5.60 -15.32
N TYR A 178 7.15 5.80 -14.00
CA TYR A 178 8.36 5.91 -13.19
C TYR A 178 8.86 4.55 -12.68
N ALA A 179 7.97 3.57 -12.50
CA ALA A 179 8.30 2.28 -11.90
C ALA A 179 8.57 1.19 -12.95
N SER A 180 9.56 0.34 -12.68
CA SER A 180 9.89 -0.83 -13.52
C SER A 180 8.68 -1.74 -13.78
N TYR A 181 7.81 -1.88 -12.77
CA TYR A 181 6.57 -2.65 -12.81
C TYR A 181 5.40 -1.94 -13.50
N CYS A 182 5.56 -0.66 -13.83
CA CYS A 182 4.53 0.17 -14.48
C CYS A 182 4.91 0.57 -15.90
N ARG A 183 6.08 0.13 -16.41
CA ARG A 183 6.63 0.55 -17.72
C ARG A 183 5.75 0.20 -18.94
N SER A 184 4.71 -0.62 -18.79
CA SER A 184 3.80 -0.91 -19.91
C SER A 184 2.70 0.15 -20.05
N ARG A 185 2.70 0.90 -21.16
CA ARG A 185 1.58 1.63 -21.85
C ARG A 185 0.53 2.39 -21.01
N THR A 186 0.70 2.53 -19.71
CA THR A 186 -0.27 3.13 -18.80
C THR A 186 0.08 4.60 -18.59
N LYS A 187 -0.94 5.46 -18.74
CA LYS A 187 -0.80 6.89 -18.50
C LYS A 187 -1.03 7.13 -17.02
N ASN A 188 -0.04 7.73 -16.37
CA ASN A 188 -0.19 8.21 -15.00
C ASN A 188 -0.49 9.70 -15.07
N TYR A 189 -1.28 10.18 -14.13
CA TYR A 189 -1.66 11.59 -14.05
C TYR A 189 -1.38 12.13 -12.67
N ALA A 190 -0.96 13.39 -12.57
CA ALA A 190 -0.76 14.05 -11.30
C ALA A 190 -1.26 15.49 -11.34
N LYS A 191 -1.73 15.98 -10.20
CA LYS A 191 -2.18 17.38 -10.03
C LYS A 191 -1.71 17.91 -8.69
N PHE A 192 -1.28 19.17 -8.69
CA PHE A 192 -0.93 19.90 -7.49
C PHE A 192 -2.15 20.56 -6.84
N PHE A 193 -2.16 20.57 -5.51
CA PHE A 193 -3.18 21.20 -4.68
C PHE A 193 -2.52 22.02 -3.56
N HIS A 194 -2.98 23.26 -3.36
CA HIS A 194 -2.53 24.13 -2.26
C HIS A 194 -3.03 23.67 -0.89
N HIS A 195 -4.09 22.87 -0.86
CA HIS A 195 -4.65 22.28 0.34
C HIS A 195 -4.80 20.78 0.13
N PHE A 196 -4.99 20.04 1.22
CA PHE A 196 -5.18 18.60 1.08
C PHE A 196 -6.47 18.33 0.30
N PRO A 197 -6.41 17.60 -0.82
CA PRO A 197 -7.55 17.45 -1.69
C PRO A 197 -8.65 16.59 -1.04
N ALA A 198 -9.89 16.85 -1.43
CA ALA A 198 -10.94 15.85 -1.40
C ALA A 198 -10.56 14.79 -2.44
N VAL A 199 -9.77 13.79 -2.02
CA VAL A 199 -9.05 12.87 -2.90
C VAL A 199 -9.98 12.17 -3.88
N PHE A 200 -10.97 11.43 -3.40
CA PHE A 200 -11.89 10.70 -4.26
C PHE A 200 -12.70 11.65 -5.15
N SER A 201 -13.21 12.76 -4.62
CA SER A 201 -13.96 13.73 -5.45
C SER A 201 -13.07 14.34 -6.54
N SER A 202 -11.84 14.74 -6.19
CA SER A 202 -10.88 15.30 -7.16
C SER A 202 -10.51 14.30 -8.25
N VAL A 203 -10.40 13.03 -7.87
CA VAL A 203 -10.09 11.92 -8.77
C VAL A 203 -11.29 11.61 -9.68
N GLU A 204 -12.51 11.57 -9.16
CA GLU A 204 -13.75 11.41 -9.93
C GLU A 204 -13.89 12.53 -10.98
N ASP A 205 -13.72 13.78 -10.56
CA ASP A 205 -13.76 14.98 -11.42
C ASP A 205 -12.68 14.99 -12.51
N SER A 206 -11.60 14.21 -12.34
CA SER A 206 -10.51 14.18 -13.31
C SER A 206 -10.90 13.54 -14.64
N GLY A 207 -11.89 12.63 -14.65
CA GLY A 207 -12.22 11.79 -15.80
C GLY A 207 -11.14 10.77 -16.21
N TYR A 208 -9.92 10.86 -15.66
CA TYR A 208 -8.80 9.93 -15.85
C TYR A 208 -8.85 8.73 -14.91
N PHE A 209 -9.79 8.76 -13.98
CA PHE A 209 -10.04 7.69 -13.04
C PHE A 209 -10.80 6.54 -13.71
N ARG A 210 -10.10 5.84 -14.61
CA ARG A 210 -10.56 4.64 -15.30
C ARG A 210 -9.61 3.49 -14.97
N ASP A 211 -10.08 2.26 -15.11
CA ASP A 211 -9.27 1.04 -14.93
C ASP A 211 -8.78 0.74 -13.50
N ARG A 212 -9.59 1.05 -12.47
CA ARG A 212 -9.30 0.64 -11.08
C ARG A 212 -7.99 1.24 -10.54
N GLY A 213 -7.61 2.43 -11.00
CA GLY A 213 -6.36 3.09 -10.65
C GLY A 213 -6.11 3.25 -9.15
N GLY A 214 -4.86 3.04 -8.76
CA GLY A 214 -4.30 3.39 -7.48
C GLY A 214 -4.13 4.89 -7.36
N ILE A 215 -4.21 5.37 -6.14
CA ILE A 215 -4.20 6.79 -5.81
C ILE A 215 -3.10 7.02 -4.80
N THR A 216 -2.26 8.03 -5.05
CA THR A 216 -1.17 8.40 -4.13
C THR A 216 -1.22 9.88 -3.83
N VAL A 217 -1.05 10.25 -2.57
CA VAL A 217 -0.98 11.65 -2.12
C VAL A 217 0.36 11.90 -1.46
N TRP A 218 1.06 12.90 -1.98
CA TRP A 218 2.40 13.29 -1.55
C TRP A 218 2.33 14.69 -0.95
N PRO A 219 2.81 14.92 0.29
CA PRO A 219 3.12 16.27 0.71
C PRO A 219 4.35 16.74 -0.06
N VAL A 220 4.35 17.97 -0.53
CA VAL A 220 5.53 18.56 -1.19
C VAL A 220 5.92 19.84 -0.47
N SER A 221 7.23 19.98 -0.25
CA SER A 221 7.80 21.27 0.13
C SER A 221 7.75 22.15 -1.09
N GLN A 222 7.81 23.46 -0.93
CA GLN A 222 8.03 24.35 -2.06
C GLN A 222 9.36 25.04 -1.84
N ASN A 223 10.43 24.39 -2.27
CA ASN A 223 11.66 25.10 -2.59
C ASN A 223 11.81 25.00 -4.11
N PHE A 224 11.82 26.19 -4.73
CA PHE A 224 11.68 26.56 -6.15
C PHE A 224 10.24 26.75 -6.67
N GLY A 225 9.71 27.97 -6.46
CA GLY A 225 8.62 28.54 -7.27
C GLY A 225 7.28 28.75 -6.60
N CYS A 226 7.09 28.31 -5.36
CA CYS A 226 5.81 28.42 -4.69
C CYS A 226 6.02 28.63 -3.16
N HIS A 227 5.10 29.28 -2.44
CA HIS A 227 5.32 29.79 -1.07
C HIS A 227 4.58 29.09 0.12
N GLN A 228 4.01 27.89 -0.04
CA GLN A 228 3.26 27.13 0.99
C GLN A 228 3.38 25.59 0.84
N ARG A 229 3.20 24.81 1.91
CA ARG A 229 3.12 23.34 1.81
C ARG A 229 1.92 22.92 0.95
N GLY A 230 2.15 22.12 -0.08
CA GLY A 230 1.10 21.61 -0.96
C GLY A 230 1.03 20.09 -1.01
N TYR A 231 0.12 19.57 -1.82
CA TYR A 231 -0.08 18.14 -2.03
C TYR A 231 -0.13 17.82 -3.51
N VAL A 232 0.57 16.76 -3.91
CA VAL A 232 0.42 16.17 -5.24
C VAL A 232 -0.43 14.92 -5.12
N LEU A 233 -1.52 14.87 -5.87
CA LEU A 233 -2.37 13.71 -6.03
C LEU A 233 -2.02 13.05 -7.35
N MET A 234 -1.64 11.77 -7.31
CA MET A 234 -1.23 10.97 -8.46
C MET A 234 -2.18 9.79 -8.66
N LEU A 235 -2.54 9.54 -9.91
CA LEU A 235 -3.29 8.39 -10.39
C LEU A 235 -2.37 7.44 -11.15
N SER A 236 -2.45 6.15 -10.81
CA SER A 236 -1.61 5.11 -11.38
C SER A 236 -2.38 3.81 -11.61
N ASN A 237 -2.25 3.20 -12.78
CA ASN A 237 -2.95 1.94 -13.08
C ASN A 237 -2.14 0.68 -12.70
N CYS A 238 -1.15 0.83 -11.82
CA CYS A 238 -0.28 -0.25 -11.37
C CYS A 238 -0.09 -0.22 -9.85
N ASN A 239 0.52 -1.28 -9.31
CA ASN A 239 0.98 -1.30 -7.92
C ASN A 239 2.33 -0.57 -7.85
N ILE A 240 2.38 0.60 -7.23
CA ILE A 240 3.64 1.32 -6.99
C ILE A 240 4.16 1.14 -5.56
N GLU A 241 3.47 0.37 -4.71
CA GLU A 241 3.78 0.26 -3.28
C GLU A 241 5.23 -0.14 -3.04
N LYS A 242 5.71 -1.16 -3.76
CA LYS A 242 7.08 -1.68 -3.63
C LYS A 242 8.15 -0.73 -4.15
N ASP A 243 7.79 0.15 -5.08
CA ASP A 243 8.72 1.12 -5.64
C ASP A 243 8.87 2.32 -4.70
N ILE A 244 7.78 2.77 -4.06
CA ILE A 244 7.79 4.01 -3.27
C ILE A 244 7.98 3.81 -1.77
N PHE A 245 7.76 2.61 -1.24
CA PHE A 245 7.93 2.30 0.19
C PHE A 245 8.96 1.18 0.40
N PRO A 246 9.67 1.18 1.54
CA PRO A 246 10.57 0.07 1.88
C PRO A 246 9.78 -1.22 2.17
N GLU A 247 10.33 -2.37 1.76
CA GLU A 247 9.69 -3.68 2.01
C GLU A 247 9.60 -4.03 3.50
N ARG A 248 10.45 -3.42 4.34
CA ARG A 248 10.39 -3.51 5.81
C ARG A 248 10.63 -2.13 6.43
N LEU A 249 9.74 -1.75 7.34
CA LEU A 249 10.00 -0.62 8.24
C LEU A 249 11.08 -1.10 9.23
N ARG A 250 12.27 -0.50 9.19
CA ARG A 250 13.36 -0.76 10.14
C ARG A 250 13.03 -0.18 11.51
#